data_AF-A0AAE3C7D5-F1
#
_entry.id   AF-A0AAE3C7D5-F1
#
_cell.length_a   1.000
_cell.length_b   1.000
_cell.length_c   1.000
_cell.angle_alpha   90.00
_cell.angle_beta   90.00
_cell.angle_gamma   90.00
#
_symmetry.space_group_name_H-M   'P 1'
#
loop_
_entity.id
_entity.type
_entity.pdbx_description
1 polymer ?
#
loop_
_entity_poly.entity_id
_entity_poly.type
_entity_poly.pdbx_seq_one_letter_code
_entity_poly.pdbx_strand_id
1 'polypeptide(L)'
;MTERECLELSLESDSTIPRFVIRFDGVPEWARLVNLFAQLLYSQLGERLISVIALPREEDLLYESNVLVVVREEEGVDEKIVKAKWEAEDEVGGDLSINYITCTPEEEVFSTAFKREGFRVK
;
A
#
# COMPACT_ATOMS: atom_id res chain seq x y z
N MET A 1 37.44 30.83 -15.41
CA MET A 1 36.13 31.05 -16.06
C MET A 1 35.38 29.74 -15.95
N THR A 2 34.62 29.66 -14.86
CA THR A 2 33.56 28.70 -14.49
C THR A 2 33.89 27.21 -14.41
N GLU A 3 34.43 26.84 -13.25
CA GLU A 3 34.16 25.57 -12.56
C GLU A 3 32.64 25.37 -12.36
N ARG A 4 32.15 24.17 -12.67
CA ARG A 4 30.99 23.56 -12.02
C ARG A 4 31.29 22.09 -11.78
N GLU A 5 32.12 21.84 -10.78
CA GLU A 5 31.87 20.73 -9.87
C GLU A 5 30.52 20.98 -9.20
N CYS A 6 29.62 19.99 -9.22
CA CYS A 6 28.63 19.84 -8.16
C CYS A 6 28.01 18.43 -8.20
N LEU A 7 28.63 17.58 -7.37
CA LEU A 7 28.10 16.44 -6.63
C LEU A 7 27.40 15.30 -7.40
N GLU A 8 28.18 14.24 -7.60
CA GLU A 8 27.75 12.90 -7.18
C GLU A 8 27.24 12.98 -5.73
N LEU A 9 25.92 12.99 -5.56
CA LEU A 9 25.31 12.74 -4.27
C LEU A 9 25.38 11.23 -4.01
N SER A 10 26.51 10.81 -3.45
CA SER A 10 26.53 9.69 -2.51
C SER A 10 25.53 10.00 -1.40
N LEU A 11 24.33 9.43 -1.52
CA LEU A 11 23.47 9.19 -0.37
C LEU A 11 23.75 7.77 0.10
N GLU A 12 24.90 7.62 0.77
CA GLU A 12 24.97 6.72 1.91
C GLU A 12 24.01 7.28 2.95
N SER A 13 22.80 6.71 2.99
CA SER A 13 21.88 6.87 4.10
C SER A 13 21.33 5.51 4.40
N ASP A 14 22.00 4.88 5.37
CA ASP A 14 21.44 3.95 6.32
C ASP A 14 19.98 4.34 6.60
N SER A 15 19.07 3.61 5.98
CA SER A 15 17.65 3.69 6.25
C SER A 15 17.07 2.38 5.79
N THR A 16 16.45 1.70 6.74
CA THR A 16 15.51 0.60 6.63
C THR A 16 14.37 0.97 5.68
N ILE A 17 14.65 1.32 4.42
CA ILE A 17 13.63 1.51 3.39
C ILE A 17 13.10 0.11 3.15
N PRO A 18 11.90 -0.23 3.65
CA PRO A 18 11.39 -1.55 3.42
C PRO A 18 11.19 -1.69 1.91
N ARG A 19 11.52 -2.88 1.41
CA ARG A 19 11.72 -3.22 0.01
C ARG A 19 10.40 -3.26 -0.78
N PHE A 20 9.53 -2.29 -0.57
CA PHE A 20 8.24 -2.17 -1.22
C PHE A 20 8.31 -1.18 -2.37
N VAL A 21 8.56 -1.67 -3.59
CA VAL A 21 8.50 -0.85 -4.80
C VAL A 21 7.10 -0.97 -5.37
N ILE A 22 6.28 0.05 -5.15
CA ILE A 22 4.89 0.06 -5.60
C ILE A 22 4.85 0.53 -7.06
N ARG A 23 4.55 -0.39 -7.98
CA ARG A 23 4.24 -0.05 -9.37
C ARG A 23 2.73 0.01 -9.52
N PHE A 24 2.24 1.21 -9.78
CA PHE A 24 0.83 1.48 -9.97
C PHE A 24 0.67 2.20 -11.31
N ASP A 25 0.00 1.56 -12.27
CA ASP A 25 -0.28 2.13 -13.60
C ASP A 25 -1.64 2.86 -13.65
N GLY A 26 -2.30 3.04 -12.50
CA GLY A 26 -3.61 3.72 -12.39
C GLY A 26 -3.51 5.22 -12.09
N VAL A 27 -4.60 5.78 -11.52
CA VAL A 27 -4.71 7.23 -11.23
C VAL A 27 -3.65 7.66 -10.20
N PRO A 28 -2.85 8.73 -10.44
CA PRO A 28 -1.74 9.11 -9.56
C PRO A 28 -2.14 9.37 -8.10
N GLU A 29 -3.32 9.94 -7.86
CA GLU A 29 -3.81 10.26 -6.52
C GLU A 29 -4.22 8.99 -5.76
N TRP A 30 -4.92 8.07 -6.43
CA TRP A 30 -5.24 6.75 -5.90
C TRP A 30 -3.97 5.93 -5.59
N ALA A 31 -2.99 5.96 -6.50
CA ALA A 31 -1.69 5.34 -6.28
C ALA A 31 -1.02 5.88 -5.01
N ARG A 32 -1.03 7.20 -4.84
CA ARG A 32 -0.44 7.87 -3.68
C ARG A 32 -1.15 7.46 -2.38
N LEU A 33 -2.48 7.41 -2.38
CA LEU A 33 -3.29 6.97 -1.24
C LEU A 33 -2.98 5.52 -0.84
N VAL A 34 -3.01 4.60 -1.79
CA VAL A 34 -2.68 3.19 -1.54
C VAL A 34 -1.24 3.03 -1.04
N ASN A 35 -0.30 3.80 -1.61
CA ASN A 35 1.10 3.75 -1.20
C ASN A 35 1.30 4.20 0.26
N LEU A 36 0.68 5.32 0.63
CA LEU A 36 0.74 5.82 1.99
C LEU A 36 0.08 4.83 2.97
N PHE A 37 -1.10 4.33 2.62
CA PHE A 37 -1.78 3.30 3.40
C PHE A 37 -0.91 2.06 3.62
N ALA A 38 -0.24 1.55 2.59
CA ALA A 38 0.65 0.40 2.71
C ALA A 38 1.86 0.68 3.62
N GLN A 39 2.44 1.89 3.57
CA GLN A 39 3.52 2.31 4.46
C GLN A 39 3.08 2.37 5.92
N LEU A 40 1.90 2.95 6.17
CA LEU A 40 1.31 3.05 7.51
C LEU A 40 0.93 1.68 8.07
N LEU A 41 0.41 0.77 7.24
CA LEU A 41 0.16 -0.61 7.64
C LEU A 41 1.45 -1.31 8.02
N TYR A 42 2.50 -1.15 7.21
CA TYR A 42 3.79 -1.79 7.49
C TYR A 42 4.41 -1.29 8.80
N SER A 43 4.32 0.01 9.09
CA SER A 43 4.83 0.56 10.36
C SER A 43 4.10 -0.01 11.59
N GLN A 44 2.81 -0.37 11.44
CA GLN A 44 1.98 -0.89 12.53
C GLN A 44 1.99 -2.42 12.65
N LEU A 45 2.12 -3.15 11.54
CA LEU A 45 2.02 -4.60 11.47
C LEU A 45 3.39 -5.29 11.29
N GLY A 46 4.39 -4.59 10.76
CA GLY A 46 5.71 -5.13 10.47
C GLY A 46 5.63 -6.40 9.63
N GLU A 47 6.29 -7.46 10.09
CA GLU A 47 6.34 -8.76 9.39
C GLU A 47 4.99 -9.50 9.31
N ARG A 48 3.97 -9.05 10.06
CA ARG A 48 2.62 -9.62 9.95
C ARG A 48 1.94 -9.20 8.64
N LEU A 49 2.32 -8.06 8.06
CA LEU A 49 1.83 -7.63 6.75
C LEU A 49 2.57 -8.41 5.66
N ILE A 50 1.84 -9.17 4.87
CA ILE A 50 2.40 -9.97 3.77
C ILE A 50 2.35 -9.16 2.47
N SER A 51 1.20 -8.55 2.17
CA SER A 51 0.99 -7.81 0.93
C SER A 51 -0.21 -6.88 1.04
N VAL A 52 -0.18 -5.79 0.28
CA VAL A 52 -1.36 -4.97 -0.02
C VAL A 52 -1.60 -5.05 -1.52
N ILE A 53 -2.81 -5.35 -1.94
CA ILE A 53 -3.17 -5.49 -3.36
C ILE A 53 -4.35 -4.57 -3.62
N ALA A 54 -4.14 -3.54 -4.44
CA ALA A 54 -5.20 -2.58 -4.77
C ALA A 54 -5.67 -2.77 -6.20
N LEU A 55 -6.95 -2.50 -6.42
CA LEU A 55 -7.52 -2.39 -7.75
C LEU A 55 -7.02 -1.11 -8.45
N PRO A 56 -7.10 -1.02 -9.78
CA PRO A 56 -6.49 0.07 -10.55
C PRO A 56 -7.11 1.45 -10.27
N ARG A 57 -8.37 1.50 -9.83
CA ARG A 57 -9.11 2.72 -9.51
C ARG A 57 -9.87 2.52 -8.20
N GLU A 58 -10.22 3.61 -7.54
CA GLU A 58 -11.00 3.54 -6.29
C GLU A 58 -12.41 2.99 -6.48
N GLU A 59 -12.99 3.25 -7.65
CA GLU A 59 -14.36 2.91 -8.04
C GLU A 59 -14.51 1.43 -8.38
N ASP A 60 -13.40 0.75 -8.65
CA ASP A 60 -13.36 -0.68 -8.87
C ASP A 60 -13.60 -1.38 -7.54
N LEU A 61 -14.59 -2.28 -7.47
CA LEU A 61 -14.92 -3.02 -6.25
C LEU A 61 -14.98 -4.52 -6.54
N LEU A 62 -14.20 -5.29 -5.80
CA LEU A 62 -14.33 -6.74 -5.69
C LEU A 62 -14.73 -7.08 -4.26
N TYR A 63 -15.87 -7.76 -4.11
CA TYR A 63 -16.43 -8.03 -2.77
C TYR A 63 -16.59 -6.74 -1.95
N GLU A 64 -17.09 -5.68 -2.58
CA GLU A 64 -17.29 -4.36 -1.96
C GLU A 64 -15.97 -3.69 -1.49
N SER A 65 -14.83 -4.21 -1.93
CA SER A 65 -13.49 -3.74 -1.53
C SER A 65 -12.63 -3.40 -2.75
N ASN A 66 -11.89 -2.31 -2.68
CA ASN A 66 -10.91 -1.89 -3.68
C ASN A 66 -9.47 -2.22 -3.26
N VAL A 67 -9.26 -2.64 -2.01
CA VAL A 67 -7.97 -3.05 -1.47
C VAL A 67 -8.09 -4.38 -0.72
N LEU A 68 -7.16 -5.29 -0.98
CA LEU A 68 -6.96 -6.52 -0.24
C LEU A 68 -5.70 -6.39 0.62
N VAL A 69 -5.85 -6.60 1.93
CA VAL A 69 -4.75 -6.62 2.88
C VAL A 69 -4.49 -8.07 3.27
N VAL A 70 -3.33 -8.59 2.90
CA VAL A 70 -2.92 -9.97 3.22
C VAL A 70 -2.04 -9.94 4.46
N VAL A 71 -2.47 -10.63 5.52
CA VAL A 71 -1.75 -10.72 6.79
C VAL A 71 -1.51 -12.15 7.21
N ARG A 72 -0.49 -12.38 8.06
CA ARG A 72 -0.22 -13.72 8.60
C ARG A 72 -1.31 -14.22 9.55
N GLU A 73 -1.92 -13.31 10.30
CA GLU A 73 -2.93 -13.61 11.32
C GLU A 73 -3.82 -12.37 11.49
N GLU A 74 -5.14 -12.56 11.54
CA GLU A 74 -6.14 -11.49 11.58
C GLU A 74 -6.35 -10.87 12.97
N GLU A 75 -5.91 -11.54 14.04
CA GLU A 75 -6.20 -11.11 15.40
C GLU A 75 -5.57 -9.74 15.72
N GLY A 76 -6.42 -8.75 16.07
CA GLY A 76 -5.99 -7.39 16.42
C GLY A 76 -5.41 -6.58 15.26
N VAL A 77 -5.67 -6.98 14.01
CA VAL A 77 -5.21 -6.27 12.82
C VAL A 77 -6.19 -5.17 12.40
N ASP A 78 -7.50 -5.38 12.58
CA ASP A 78 -8.52 -4.44 12.10
C ASP A 78 -8.34 -3.02 12.61
N GLU A 79 -8.11 -2.83 13.91
CA GLU A 79 -7.92 -1.48 14.49
C GLU A 79 -6.74 -0.74 13.84
N LYS A 80 -5.67 -1.48 13.55
CA LYS A 80 -4.47 -0.94 12.88
C LYS A 80 -4.76 -0.59 11.42
N ILE A 81 -5.55 -1.42 10.73
CA ILE A 81 -5.96 -1.14 9.36
C ILE A 81 -6.86 0.09 9.29
N VAL A 82 -7.87 0.17 10.15
CA VAL A 82 -8.76 1.34 10.23
C VAL A 82 -7.97 2.61 10.51
N LYS A 83 -7.04 2.56 11.46
CA LYS A 83 -6.17 3.71 11.76
C LYS A 83 -5.31 4.11 10.57
N ALA A 84 -4.64 3.16 9.93
CA ALA A 84 -3.81 3.41 8.75
C ALA A 84 -4.64 3.98 7.59
N LYS A 85 -5.86 3.48 7.39
CA LYS A 85 -6.80 3.97 6.39
C LYS A 85 -7.10 5.45 6.61
N TRP A 86 -7.55 5.79 7.82
CA TRP A 86 -7.98 7.15 8.15
C TRP A 86 -6.83 8.14 8.00
N GLU A 87 -5.65 7.79 8.50
CA GLU A 87 -4.46 8.64 8.41
C GLU A 87 -4.02 8.83 6.95
N ALA A 88 -4.11 7.79 6.12
CA ALA A 88 -3.79 7.90 4.69
C ALA A 88 -4.81 8.77 3.92
N GLU A 89 -6.11 8.57 4.17
CA GLU A 89 -7.20 9.34 3.55
C GLU A 89 -7.12 10.83 3.95
N ASP A 90 -6.87 11.13 5.22
CA ASP A 90 -6.72 12.50 5.72
C ASP A 90 -5.50 13.21 5.13
N GLU A 91 -4.35 12.52 5.05
CA GLU A 91 -3.10 13.12 4.57
C GLU A 91 -3.10 13.37 3.05
N VAL A 92 -3.65 12.44 2.26
CA VAL A 92 -3.77 12.66 0.80
C VAL A 92 -4.83 13.71 0.51
N GLY A 93 -5.91 13.72 1.30
CA GLY A 93 -7.06 14.58 1.10
C GLY A 93 -7.84 14.24 -0.19
N GLY A 94 -8.96 14.94 -0.38
CA GLY A 94 -9.88 14.69 -1.51
C GLY A 94 -11.02 13.73 -1.16
N ASP A 95 -11.83 13.40 -2.16
CA ASP A 95 -12.99 12.49 -2.05
C ASP A 95 -12.63 11.01 -2.27
N LEU A 96 -11.34 10.65 -2.12
CA LEU A 96 -10.89 9.28 -2.34
C LEU A 96 -11.14 8.40 -1.11
N SER A 97 -11.51 7.12 -1.31
CA SER A 97 -11.68 6.20 -0.18
C SER A 97 -11.19 4.76 -0.41
N ILE A 98 -10.55 4.21 0.62
CA ILE A 98 -10.10 2.83 0.71
C ILE A 98 -11.22 1.97 1.30
N ASN A 99 -11.69 1.00 0.54
CA ASN A 99 -12.55 -0.08 1.03
C ASN A 99 -11.69 -1.35 1.07
N TYR A 100 -11.39 -1.83 2.28
CA TYR A 100 -10.48 -2.94 2.46
C TYR A 100 -11.21 -4.23 2.84
N ILE A 101 -10.63 -5.35 2.43
CA ILE A 101 -10.90 -6.67 2.99
C ILE A 101 -9.58 -7.27 3.45
N THR A 102 -9.61 -7.97 4.58
CA THR A 102 -8.45 -8.67 5.12
C THR A 102 -8.54 -10.14 4.76
N CYS A 103 -7.40 -10.77 4.48
CA CYS A 103 -7.34 -12.22 4.37
C CYS A 103 -5.99 -12.76 4.83
N THR A 104 -5.97 -14.06 5.13
CA THR A 104 -4.77 -14.85 5.33
C THR A 104 -4.23 -15.36 3.98
N PRO A 105 -2.94 -15.76 3.89
CA PRO A 105 -2.38 -16.31 2.66
C PRO A 105 -3.00 -17.65 2.24
N GLU A 106 -3.70 -18.34 3.15
CA GLU A 106 -4.39 -19.61 2.89
C GLU A 106 -5.71 -19.41 2.13
N GLU A 107 -6.27 -18.20 2.16
CA GLU A 107 -7.52 -17.85 1.49
C GLU A 107 -7.28 -17.51 0.01
N GLU A 108 -7.03 -18.55 -0.79
CA GLU A 108 -6.61 -18.42 -2.19
C GLU A 108 -7.60 -17.62 -3.08
N VAL A 109 -8.90 -17.64 -2.75
CA VAL A 109 -9.97 -17.01 -3.52
C VAL A 109 -9.75 -15.50 -3.65
N PHE A 110 -9.52 -14.81 -2.53
CA PHE A 110 -9.35 -13.35 -2.52
C PHE A 110 -8.04 -12.95 -3.20
N SER A 111 -6.95 -13.65 -2.88
CA SER A 111 -5.66 -13.34 -3.49
C SER A 111 -5.67 -13.53 -5.00
N THR A 112 -6.39 -14.53 -5.52
CA THR A 112 -6.47 -14.79 -6.96
C THR A 112 -7.32 -13.75 -7.69
N ALA A 113 -8.47 -13.37 -7.11
CA ALA A 113 -9.35 -12.37 -7.69
C ALA A 113 -8.65 -11.00 -7.80
N PHE A 114 -8.05 -10.53 -6.70
CA PHE A 114 -7.32 -9.27 -6.69
C PHE A 114 -6.03 -9.31 -7.53
N LYS A 115 -5.36 -10.46 -7.67
CA LYS A 115 -4.20 -10.60 -8.58
C LYS A 115 -4.58 -10.54 -10.06
N ARG A 116 -5.78 -10.99 -10.42
CA ARG A 116 -6.27 -10.95 -11.81
C ARG A 116 -6.67 -9.55 -12.24
N GLU A 117 -7.29 -8.82 -11.33
CA GLU A 117 -7.90 -7.52 -11.63
C GLU A 117 -7.08 -6.32 -11.10
N GLY A 118 -6.07 -6.54 -10.25
CA GLY A 118 -5.33 -5.50 -9.54
C GLY A 118 -3.80 -5.64 -9.62
N PHE A 119 -3.11 -4.65 -9.02
CA PHE A 119 -1.65 -4.54 -9.00
C PHE A 119 -1.10 -4.86 -7.60
N ARG A 120 0.07 -5.52 -7.53
CA ARG A 120 0.69 -5.95 -6.26
C ARG A 120 1.63 -4.90 -5.71
N VAL A 121 1.44 -4.53 -4.44
CA VAL A 121 2.49 -3.97 -3.60
C VAL A 121 3.33 -5.16 -3.11
N LYS A 122 4.50 -5.34 -3.74
CA LYS A 122 5.51 -6.32 -3.35
C LYS A 122 6.40 -5.74 -2.29
#